data_AF-A0AAN8AUB5-F1
#
_entry.id   AF-A0AAN8AUB5-F1
#
_cell.length_a   1.000
_cell.length_b   1.000
_cell.length_c   1.000
_cell.angle_alpha   90.00
_cell.angle_beta   90.00
_cell.angle_gamma   90.00
#
_symmetry.space_group_name_H-M   'P 1'
#
loop_
_entity.id
_entity.type
_entity.pdbx_description
1 polymer ?
#
loop_
_entity_poly.entity_id
_entity_poly.type
_entity_poly.pdbx_seq_one_letter_code
_entity_poly.pdbx_strand_id
1 'polypeptide(L)' 'MNQYNESFARAGISTMEQVLALRHEDIRNIGVRLPGHMKRIAYSILGLKDETSSLSVFAV' A
#
# COMPACT_ATOMS: atom_id res chain seq x y z
N MET A 1 12.35 -1.53 -1.40
CA MET A 1 10.95 -1.91 -1.09
C MET A 1 10.66 -3.39 -1.29
N ASN A 2 11.34 -4.10 -2.22
CA ASN A 2 11.21 -5.57 -2.36
C ASN A 2 11.50 -6.35 -1.06
N GLN A 3 12.33 -5.81 -0.16
CA GLN A 3 12.62 -6.40 1.16
C GLN A 3 11.40 -6.63 2.07
N TYR A 4 10.24 -6.04 1.75
CA TYR A 4 9.00 -6.23 2.51
C TYR A 4 8.06 -7.25 1.87
N ASN A 5 8.41 -7.86 0.74
CA ASN A 5 7.51 -8.77 0.01
C ASN A 5 7.00 -9.91 0.91
N GLU A 6 7.90 -10.57 1.65
CA GLU A 6 7.51 -11.59 2.62
C GLU A 6 6.64 -11.04 3.76
N SER A 7 6.89 -9.82 4.23
CA SER A 7 6.06 -9.16 5.26
C SER A 7 4.62 -8.96 4.78
N PHE A 8 4.44 -8.49 3.54
CA PHE A 8 3.11 -8.33 2.94
C PHE A 8 2.42 -9.69 2.76
N ALA A 9 3.14 -10.68 2.21
CA ALA A 9 2.60 -12.02 2.03
C ALA A 9 2.20 -12.69 3.36
N ARG A 10 3.03 -12.60 4.40
CA ARG A 10 2.73 -13.14 5.75
C ARG A 10 1.54 -12.45 6.41
N ALA A 11 1.29 -11.18 6.09
CA ALA A 11 0.12 -10.44 6.55
C ALA A 11 -1.14 -10.74 5.72
N GLY A 12 -1.07 -11.67 4.76
CA GLY A 12 -2.19 -12.03 3.87
C GLY A 12 -2.48 -10.99 2.78
N ILE A 13 -1.58 -10.03 2.57
CA ILE A 13 -1.71 -8.99 1.56
C ILE A 13 -1.06 -9.50 0.27
N SER A 14 -1.90 -9.97 -0.64
CA SER A 14 -1.51 -10.61 -1.90
C SER A 14 -2.13 -9.95 -3.14
N THR A 15 -3.12 -9.07 -2.97
CA THR A 15 -3.78 -8.35 -4.07
C THR A 15 -3.58 -6.84 -3.96
N MET A 16 -3.72 -6.14 -5.09
CA MET A 16 -3.62 -4.68 -5.10
C MET A 16 -4.75 -4.02 -4.33
N GLU A 17 -5.97 -4.57 -4.37
CA GLU A 17 -7.11 -4.09 -3.59
C GLU A 17 -6.80 -4.09 -2.09
N GLN A 18 -6.18 -5.16 -1.58
CA GLN A 18 -5.74 -5.24 -0.19
C GLN A 18 -4.65 -4.21 0.12
N VAL A 19 -3.70 -3.99 -0.80
CA VAL A 19 -2.66 -2.95 -0.65
C VAL A 19 -3.28 -1.56 -0.58
N LEU A 20 -4.28 -1.27 -1.41
CA LEU A 20 -5.00 -0.01 -1.40
C LEU A 20 -5.83 0.14 -0.13
N ALA A 21 -6.34 -0.94 0.46
CA ALA A 21 -7.08 -0.85 1.73
C ALA A 21 -6.19 -0.53 2.96
N LEU A 22 -4.85 -0.61 2.85
CA LEU A 22 -3.95 -0.41 3.97
C LEU A 22 -4.00 1.02 4.55
N ARG A 23 -4.03 1.08 5.87
CA ARG A 23 -3.87 2.30 6.67
C ARG A 23 -2.43 2.40 7.17
N HIS A 24 -2.08 3.58 7.69
CA HIS A 24 -0.73 3.84 8.19
C HIS A 24 -0.30 2.86 9.30
N GLU A 25 -1.23 2.49 10.19
CA GLU A 25 -0.99 1.50 11.25
C GLU A 25 -0.75 0.08 10.70
N ASP A 26 -1.41 -0.29 9.62
CA ASP A 26 -1.24 -1.61 9.00
C ASP A 26 0.19 -1.76 8.43
N ILE A 27 0.72 -0.70 7.80
CA ILE A 27 2.11 -0.65 7.30
C ILE A 27 3.13 -0.85 8.43
N ARG A 28 2.86 -0.28 9.62
CA ARG A 28 3.70 -0.49 10.81
C ARG A 28 3.59 -1.94 11.30
N ASN A 29 2.38 -2.49 11.35
CA ASN A 29 2.10 -3.82 11.89
C ASN A 29 2.75 -4.93 11.06
N ILE A 30 2.90 -4.75 9.75
CA ILE A 30 3.64 -5.71 8.89
C ILE A 30 5.17 -5.63 9.04
N GLY A 31 5.69 -4.74 9.89
CA GLY A 31 7.10 -4.67 10.24
C GLY A 31 7.90 -3.56 9.55
N VAL A 32 7.25 -2.62 8.86
CA VAL A 32 7.95 -1.43 8.33
C VAL A 32 8.18 -0.44 9.47
N ARG A 33 9.39 -0.41 10.02
CA ARG A 33 9.74 0.45 11.18
C ARG A 33 10.43 1.75 10.82
N LEU A 34 11.11 1.81 9.67
CA LEU A 34 11.86 3.00 9.26
C LEU A 34 10.91 4.10 8.80
N PRO A 35 10.94 5.32 9.39
CA PRO A 35 10.02 6.41 9.04
C PRO A 35 10.02 6.77 7.56
N GLY A 36 11.20 6.80 6.93
CA GLY A 36 11.33 7.08 5.49
C GLY A 36 10.66 6.01 4.62
N HIS A 37 10.68 4.74 5.04
CA HIS A 37 10.03 3.66 4.31
C HIS A 37 8.52 3.70 4.50
N MET A 38 8.04 3.94 5.72
CA MET A 38 6.62 4.13 5.99
C MET A 38 6.06 5.28 5.15
N LYS A 39 6.76 6.42 5.11
CA LYS A 39 6.38 7.56 4.26
C LYS A 39 6.32 7.14 2.79
N ARG A 40 7.39 6.54 2.27
CA ARG A 40 7.44 6.15 0.84
C ARG A 40 6.28 5.22 0.47
N ILE A 41 5.99 4.20 1.28
CA ILE A 41 4.91 3.25 1.03
C ILE A 41 3.54 3.92 1.11
N ALA A 42 3.29 4.72 2.15
CA ALA A 42 2.00 5.41 2.32
C ALA A 42 1.70 6.37 1.15
N TYR A 43 2.70 7.11 0.68
CA TYR A 43 2.54 8.01 -0.47
C TYR A 43 2.36 7.25 -1.78
N SER A 44 3.03 6.11 -1.98
CA SER A 44 2.77 5.26 -3.14
C SER A 44 1.33 4.74 -3.15
N ILE A 45 0.80 4.29 -2.01
CA ILE A 45 -0.59 3.84 -1.89
C ILE A 45 -1.57 4.98 -2.17
N LEU A 46 -1.31 6.18 -1.64
CA LEU A 46 -2.12 7.37 -1.91
C LEU A 46 -2.16 7.71 -3.41
N GLY A 47 -1.01 7.71 -4.08
CA GLY A 47 -0.94 7.96 -5.53
C GLY A 47 -1.72 6.93 -6.35
N LEU A 48 -1.58 5.64 -6.01
CA LEU A 48 -2.32 4.57 -6.70
C LEU A 48 -3.84 4.68 -6.50
N LYS A 49 -4.30 5.14 -5.33
CA LYS A 49 -5.72 5.41 -5.08
C LYS A 49 -6.25 6.53 -5.97
N ASP A 50 -5.49 7.61 -6.12
CA ASP A 50 -5.86 8.76 -6.93
C ASP A 50 -5.95 8.38 -8.42
N GLU A 51 -4.98 7.61 -8.92
CA GLU A 51 -5.00 7.04 -10.28
C GLU A 51 -6.21 6.12 -10.50
N THR A 52 -6.48 5.20 -9.58
CA THR A 52 -7.63 4.28 -9.66
C THR A 52 -8.96 5.05 -9.65
N SER A 53 -9.04 6.10 -8.82
CA SER A 53 -10.22 6.96 -8.75
C SER A 53 -10.42 7.73 -10.06
N SER A 54 -9.35 8.28 -10.63
CA SER A 54 -9.37 8.95 -11.93
C SER A 54 -9.85 8.01 -13.06
N LEU A 55 -9.28 6.81 -13.16
CA LEU A 55 -9.69 5.81 -14.15
C LEU A 55 -11.16 5.39 -14.01
N SER A 56 -11.68 5.31 -12.78
CA SER A 56 -13.09 4.98 -12.55
C SER A 56 -14.07 6.05 -13.05
N VAL A 57 -13.67 7.33 -13.05
CA VAL A 57 -14.50 8.45 -13.55
C VAL A 57 -14.62 8.44 -15.08
N PHE A 58 -13.62 7.91 -15.79
CA PHE A 58 -13.60 7.88 -17.26
C PHE A 58 -14.20 6.60 -17.87
N ALA A 59 -14.63 5.63 -17.07
CA ALA A 59 -15.13 4.33 -17.54
C ALA A 59 -16.64 4.30 -17.84
N VAL A 60 -17.24 5.43 -18.25
CA VAL A 60 -18.68 5.57 -18.58
C VAL A 60 -19.00 5.30 -20.05
#